data_AF-A0A2K3K6N1-F1
#
_entry.id   AF-A0A2K3K6N1-F1
#
_cell.length_a   1.000
_cell.length_b   1.000
_cell.length_c   1.000
_cell.angle_alpha   90.00
_cell.angle_beta   90.00
_cell.angle_gamma   90.00
#
_symmetry.space_group_name_H-M   'P 1'
#
loop_
_entity.id
_entity.type
_entity.pdbx_description
1 polymer ?
#
loop_
_entity_poly.entity_id
_entity_poly.type
_entity_poly.pdbx_seq_one_letter_code
_entity_poly.pdbx_strand_id
1 'polypeptide(L)'
;MAKKSKRMVEFEDLPEPCIATILSHTTPIDTCRLSVVSKTFHSASDSDDVWNRFLPSDSNLIDSIFSRYPHLANPPSKKALFRALSDSDLMIIDD
;
A
#
# COMPACT_ATOMS: atom_id res chain seq x y z
N MET A 1 5.33 -3.63 47.45
CA MET A 1 6.04 -3.98 46.19
C MET A 1 5.10 -3.67 45.03
N ALA A 2 5.32 -2.56 44.32
CA ALA A 2 4.49 -2.19 43.17
C ALA A 2 4.96 -3.00 41.95
N LYS A 3 4.06 -3.80 41.37
CA LYS A 3 4.30 -4.51 40.11
C LYS A 3 4.38 -3.45 39.01
N LYS A 4 5.58 -3.17 38.50
CA LYS A 4 5.77 -2.32 37.33
C LYS A 4 5.18 -3.08 36.13
N SER A 5 3.97 -2.72 35.73
CA SER A 5 3.37 -3.23 34.50
C SER A 5 4.27 -2.78 33.34
N LYS A 6 4.86 -3.73 32.60
CA LYS A 6 5.55 -3.43 31.35
C LYS A 6 4.49 -2.88 30.40
N ARG A 7 4.61 -1.61 30.00
CA ARG A 7 3.80 -1.10 28.88
C ARG A 7 4.29 -1.85 27.64
N MET A 8 3.39 -2.59 27.01
CA MET A 8 3.61 -3.07 25.65
C MET A 8 3.44 -1.85 24.75
N VAL A 9 4.39 -1.66 23.82
CA VAL A 9 4.26 -0.64 22.78
C VAL A 9 3.30 -1.22 21.76
N GLU A 10 2.19 -0.54 21.54
CA GLU A 10 1.19 -0.95 20.55
C GLU A 10 1.54 -0.34 19.19
N PHE A 11 0.99 -0.87 18.10
CA PHE A 11 1.18 -0.28 16.78
C PHE A 11 0.70 1.17 16.70
N GLU A 12 -0.29 1.54 17.52
CA GLU A 12 -0.82 2.90 17.63
C GLU A 12 0.19 3.91 18.23
N ASP A 13 1.24 3.42 18.90
CA ASP A 13 2.32 4.27 19.42
C ASP A 13 3.39 4.57 18.36
N LEU A 14 3.36 3.88 17.21
CA LEU A 14 4.31 4.08 16.13
C LEU A 14 3.89 5.27 15.25
N PRO A 15 4.85 6.06 14.73
CA PRO A 15 4.56 7.03 13.70
C PRO A 15 3.94 6.38 12.46
N GLU A 16 2.96 7.04 11.85
CA GLU A 16 2.36 6.62 10.58
C GLU A 16 3.36 6.17 9.50
N PRO A 17 4.48 6.88 9.21
CA PRO A 17 5.44 6.42 8.20
C PRO A 17 6.11 5.09 8.55
N CYS A 18 6.28 4.77 9.84
CA CYS A 18 6.80 3.47 10.26
C CYS A 18 5.79 2.36 9.93
N ILE A 19 4.50 2.60 10.17
CA ILE A 19 3.43 1.66 9.86
C ILE A 19 3.28 1.51 8.34
N ALA A 20 3.33 2.61 7.58
CA ALA A 20 3.32 2.57 6.11
C ALA A 20 4.50 1.77 5.55
N THR A 21 5.69 1.91 6.15
CA THR A 21 6.85 1.09 5.78
C THR A 21 6.55 -0.40 6.00
N ILE A 22 6.02 -0.78 7.16
CA ILE A 22 5.64 -2.17 7.45
C ILE A 22 4.61 -2.67 6.42
N LEU A 23 3.58 -1.88 6.13
CA LEU A 23 2.54 -2.20 5.15
C LEU A 23 3.09 -2.32 3.72
N SER A 24 4.13 -1.58 3.35
CA SER A 24 4.77 -1.71 2.03
C SER A 24 5.48 -3.07 1.85
N HIS A 25 5.82 -3.73 2.96
CA HIS A 25 6.46 -5.04 2.98
C HIS A 25 5.47 -6.21 3.14
N THR A 26 4.18 -5.94 3.36
CA THR A 26 3.13 -6.96 3.36
C THR A 26 2.59 -7.21 1.96
N THR A 27 1.51 -7.98 1.83
CA THR A 27 0.81 -8.10 0.54
C THR A 27 -0.22 -6.98 0.38
N PRO A 28 -0.62 -6.61 -0.85
CA PRO A 28 -1.66 -5.61 -1.09
C PRO A 28 -2.99 -5.97 -0.40
N ILE A 29 -3.33 -7.26 -0.38
CA ILE A 29 -4.55 -7.75 0.27
C ILE A 29 -4.47 -7.63 1.80
N ASP A 30 -3.32 -7.94 2.40
CA ASP A 30 -3.11 -7.76 3.84
C ASP A 30 -3.16 -6.28 4.22
N THR A 31 -2.58 -5.40 3.40
CA THR A 31 -2.66 -3.95 3.63
C THR A 31 -4.10 -3.44 3.63
N CYS A 32 -4.92 -3.90 2.68
CA CYS A 32 -6.35 -3.59 2.65
C CYS A 32 -7.08 -4.12 3.91
N ARG A 33 -6.75 -5.33 4.38
CA ARG A 33 -7.36 -5.90 5.59
C ARG A 33 -6.92 -5.17 6.86
N LEU A 34 -5.66 -4.72 6.93
CA LEU A 34 -5.14 -3.95 8.05
C LEU A 34 -5.78 -2.56 8.11
N SER A 35 -6.13 -1.97 6.96
CA SER A 35 -6.78 -0.66 6.89
C SER A 35 -8.08 -0.55 7.70
N VAL A 36 -8.81 -1.66 7.89
CA VAL A 36 -10.07 -1.67 8.64
C VAL A 36 -9.90 -1.97 10.13
N VAL A 37 -8.69 -2.30 10.58
CA VAL A 37 -8.39 -2.66 11.98
C VAL A 37 -8.30 -1.42 12.86
N SER A 38 -7.66 -0.36 12.37
CA SER A 38 -7.53 0.91 13.11
C SER A 38 -7.44 2.11 12.18
N LYS A 39 -7.66 3.31 12.74
CA LYS A 39 -7.55 4.57 11.99
C LYS A 39 -6.12 4.84 11.53
N THR A 40 -5.14 4.43 12.33
CA THR A 40 -3.71 4.62 12.00
C THR A 40 -3.30 3.69 10.87
N PHE A 41 -3.73 2.42 10.90
CA PHE A 41 -3.55 1.52 9.76
C PHE A 41 -4.29 2.00 8.52
N HIS A 42 -5.50 2.54 8.67
CA HIS A 42 -6.24 3.13 7.56
C HIS A 42 -5.42 4.25 6.88
N SER A 43 -4.98 5.24 7.67
CA SER A 43 -4.18 6.38 7.18
C SER A 43 -2.90 5.91 6.50
N ALA A 44 -2.14 5.02 7.16
CA ALA A 44 -0.93 4.45 6.61
C ALA A 44 -1.17 3.65 5.32
N SER A 45 -2.28 2.92 5.21
CA SER A 45 -2.64 2.14 4.01
C SER A 45 -3.07 3.01 2.82
N ASP A 46 -3.42 4.27 3.03
CA ASP A 46 -3.72 5.24 1.97
C ASP A 46 -2.47 5.97 1.48
N SER A 47 -1.32 5.81 2.16
CA SER A 47 -0.06 6.42 1.73
C SER A 47 0.47 5.80 0.43
N ASP A 48 0.86 6.66 -0.50
CA ASP A 48 1.49 6.27 -1.75
C ASP A 48 2.83 5.56 -1.56
N ASP A 49 3.49 5.70 -0.40
CA ASP A 49 4.72 4.97 -0.06
C ASP A 49 4.49 3.45 0.00
N VAL A 50 3.30 3.04 0.47
CA VAL A 50 2.90 1.64 0.49
C VAL A 50 2.77 1.11 -0.93
N TRP A 51 1.95 1.79 -1.75
CA TRP A 51 1.59 1.33 -3.09
C TRP A 51 2.74 1.43 -4.09
N ASN A 52 3.71 2.31 -3.84
CA ASN A 52 4.97 2.33 -4.59
C ASN A 52 5.68 0.98 -4.63
N ARG A 53 5.61 0.21 -3.54
CA ARG A 53 6.28 -1.08 -3.45
C ARG A 53 5.52 -2.18 -4.18
N PHE A 54 4.22 -2.01 -4.35
CA PHE A 54 3.35 -2.95 -5.07
C PHE A 54 3.29 -2.67 -6.58
N LEU A 55 3.57 -1.43 -6.97
CA LEU A 55 3.65 -1.04 -8.37
C LEU A 55 5.02 -1.37 -8.96
N PRO A 56 5.08 -1.66 -10.27
CA PRO A 56 6.34 -1.77 -10.98
C PRO A 56 7.19 -0.51 -10.80
N SER A 57 8.44 -0.68 -10.36
CA SER A 57 9.38 0.44 -10.24
C SER A 57 10.00 0.86 -11.58
N ASP A 58 9.84 0.05 -12.62
CA ASP A 58 10.33 0.35 -13.97
C ASP A 58 9.40 1.36 -14.65
N SER A 59 9.92 2.57 -14.86
CA SER A 59 9.21 3.65 -15.55
C SER A 59 8.77 3.26 -16.96
N ASN A 60 9.55 2.43 -17.66
CA ASN A 60 9.19 1.98 -19.01
C ASN A 60 7.96 1.07 -18.99
N LEU A 61 7.83 0.24 -17.95
CA LEU A 61 6.69 -0.64 -17.77
C LEU A 61 5.43 0.18 -17.46
N ILE A 62 5.56 1.19 -16.60
CA ILE A 62 4.47 2.13 -16.30
C ILE A 62 4.04 2.91 -17.55
N ASP A 63 4.98 3.42 -18.35
CA ASP A 63 4.68 4.11 -19.60
C ASP A 63 4.00 3.17 -20.63
N SER A 64 4.43 1.91 -20.69
CA SER A 64 3.80 0.88 -21.52
C SER A 64 2.35 0.60 -21.09
N ILE A 65 2.11 0.52 -19.77
CA ILE A 65 0.77 0.42 -19.19
C ILE A 65 -0.09 1.61 -19.60
N PHE A 66 0.41 2.84 -19.47
CA PHE A 66 -0.35 4.05 -19.83
C PHE A 66 -0.62 4.16 -21.33
N SER A 67 0.32 3.71 -22.17
CA SER A 67 0.13 3.60 -23.61
C SER A 67 -1.01 2.62 -23.96
N ARG A 68 -1.07 1.48 -23.26
CA ARG A 68 -2.13 0.47 -23.46
C ARG A 68 -3.46 0.90 -22.85
N TYR A 69 -3.44 1.59 -21.72
CA TYR A 69 -4.61 2.03 -20.97
C TYR A 69 -4.54 3.53 -20.66
N PRO A 70 -4.89 4.39 -21.65
CA PRO A 70 -4.79 5.84 -21.49
C PRO A 70 -5.65 6.41 -20.37
N HIS A 71 -6.74 5.71 -20.01
CA HIS A 71 -7.62 6.10 -18.91
C HIS A 71 -6.94 5.98 -17.53
N LEU A 72 -5.83 5.25 -17.43
CA LEU A 72 -5.02 5.12 -16.21
C LEU A 72 -3.96 6.20 -16.08
N ALA A 73 -3.72 7.02 -17.11
CA ALA A 73 -2.55 7.91 -17.21
C ALA A 73 -2.55 9.09 -16.23
N ASN A 74 -3.60 9.30 -15.44
CA ASN A 74 -3.68 10.36 -14.43
C ASN A 74 -4.43 9.87 -13.18
N PRO A 75 -3.87 8.91 -12.43
CA PRO A 75 -4.53 8.39 -11.24
C PRO A 75 -4.40 9.41 -10.10
N PRO A 76 -5.44 9.58 -9.26
CA PRO A 76 -5.40 10.53 -8.13
C PRO A 76 -4.44 10.09 -7.01
N SER A 77 -4.02 8.82 -7.00
CA SER A 77 -3.02 8.26 -6.08
C SER A 77 -2.46 6.95 -6.64
N LYS A 78 -1.34 6.47 -6.10
CA LYS A 78 -0.75 5.17 -6.47
C LYS A 78 -1.63 4.00 -6.06
N LYS A 79 -2.39 4.15 -4.96
CA LYS A 79 -3.46 3.22 -4.60
C LYS A 79 -4.52 3.11 -5.68
N ALA A 80 -4.94 4.25 -6.24
CA ALA A 80 -5.94 4.28 -7.31
C ALA A 80 -5.40 3.63 -8.59
N LEU A 81 -4.13 3.89 -8.92
CA LEU A 81 -3.46 3.20 -10.03
C LEU A 81 -3.44 1.69 -9.83
N PHE A 82 -3.00 1.22 -8.67
CA PHE A 82 -2.94 -0.21 -8.36
C PHE A 82 -4.32 -0.87 -8.47
N ARG A 83 -5.37 -0.25 -7.92
CA ARG A 83 -6.74 -0.77 -8.03
C ARG A 83 -7.18 -0.86 -9.48
N ALA A 84 -6.97 0.19 -10.26
CA ALA A 84 -7.38 0.21 -11.65
C ALA A 84 -6.60 -0.80 -12.52
N LEU A 85 -5.34 -1.08 -12.18
CA LEU A 85 -4.56 -2.18 -12.78
C LEU A 85 -5.08 -3.55 -12.39
N SER A 86 -5.53 -3.72 -11.14
CA SER A 86 -6.09 -4.98 -10.63
C SER A 86 -7.48 -5.26 -11.21
N ASP A 87 -8.26 -4.20 -11.49
CA ASP A 87 -9.60 -4.29 -12.10
C ASP A 87 -9.54 -4.48 -13.62
N SER A 88 -8.43 -4.08 -14.24
CA SER A 88 -8.15 -4.42 -15.63
C SER A 88 -7.84 -5.92 -15.69
N ASP A 89 -8.31 -6.65 -16.71
CA ASP A 89 -7.93 -8.06 -16.99
C ASP A 89 -6.43 -8.20 -17.38
N LEU A 90 -5.53 -7.56 -16.63
CA LEU A 90 -4.08 -7.66 -16.73
C LEU A 90 -3.60 -8.90 -15.96
N MET A 91 -4.04 -10.08 -16.40
CA MET A 91 -3.30 -11.31 -16.14
C MET A 91 -2.08 -11.38 -17.05
N ILE A 92 -1.07 -10.52 -16.86
CA ILE A 92 0.27 -10.77 -17.39
C ILE A 92 1.32 -10.21 -16.42
N ILE A 93 1.69 -11.02 -15.44
CA ILE A 93 3.11 -11.25 -15.14
C ILE A 93 3.25 -12.77 -15.16
N ASP A 94 3.48 -13.30 -16.36
CA ASP A 94 4.06 -14.63 -16.51
C ASP A 94 5.57 -14.45 -16.27
N ASP A 95 6.06 -15.14 -15.24
CA ASP A 95 7.45 -15.36 -14.76
C ASP A 95 8.44 -14.16 -14.72
#